data_AF-A0A820AIQ5-F1
#
_entry.id   AF-A0A820AIQ5-F1
#
_cell.length_a   1.000
_cell.length_b   1.000
_cell.length_c   1.000
_cell.angle_alpha   90.00
_cell.angle_beta   90.00
_cell.angle_gamma   90.00
#
_symmetry.space_group_name_H-M   'P 1'
#
loop_
_entity.id
_entity.type
_entity.pdbx_description
1 polymer ?
#
loop_
_entity_poly.entity_id
_entity_poly.type
_entity_poly.pdbx_seq_one_letter_code
_entity_poly.pdbx_strand_id
1 'polypeptide(L)'
;NSSVAPLFGVLIYRRAASLELDVDIKQQYEEKAEQFDIHAILIIYQCFDNDENFAIDLLKQPAVAFNDIYPLQLARKINCKSFLASKCVQKYLDYQWNITRFIVLEQLFIVSKIFLCLDLIFWYVRTLELFAAFGKLGPKLIMIFNTVSI
;
A
#
# COMPACT_ATOMS: atom_id res chain seq x y z
N ASN A 1 12.79 24.70 -4.88
CA ASN A 1 13.68 23.78 -5.63
C ASN A 1 14.93 23.29 -4.88
N SER A 2 15.27 23.80 -3.69
CA SER A 2 16.48 23.37 -2.97
C SER A 2 16.41 21.97 -2.33
N SER A 3 15.22 21.43 -2.08
CA SER A 3 15.05 20.14 -1.36
C SER A 3 15.32 18.90 -2.21
N VAL A 4 15.17 18.99 -3.54
CA VAL A 4 15.33 17.83 -4.43
C VAL A 4 16.76 17.70 -4.94
N ALA A 5 17.52 18.80 -4.95
CA ALA A 5 18.92 18.83 -5.41
C ALA A 5 19.83 17.81 -4.69
N PRO A 6 19.73 17.59 -3.36
CA PRO A 6 20.52 16.57 -2.68
C PRO A 6 20.18 15.15 -3.13
N LEU A 7 18.89 14.84 -3.35
CA LEU A 7 18.46 13.52 -3.86
C LEU A 7 18.98 13.24 -5.27
N PHE A 8 19.09 14.27 -6.11
CA PHE A 8 19.72 14.15 -7.42
C PHE A 8 21.24 13.95 -7.32
N GLY A 9 21.89 14.61 -6.37
CA GLY A 9 23.30 14.32 -6.03
C GLY A 9 23.50 12.84 -5.73
N VAL A 10 22.65 12.26 -4.88
CA VAL A 10 22.69 10.83 -4.54
C VAL A 10 22.51 9.94 -5.77
N LEU A 11 21.57 10.29 -6.67
CA LEU A 11 21.34 9.55 -7.90
C LEU A 11 22.59 9.50 -8.78
N ILE A 12 23.22 10.66 -9.01
CA ILE A 12 24.40 10.78 -9.87
C ILE A 12 25.55 9.98 -9.28
N TYR A 13 25.83 10.15 -7.99
CA TYR A 13 26.95 9.48 -7.34
C TYR A 13 26.75 7.97 -7.23
N ARG A 14 25.54 7.47 -6.92
CA ARG A 14 25.27 6.02 -6.95
C ARG A 14 25.33 5.45 -8.36
N ARG A 15 24.92 6.21 -9.37
CA ARG A 15 25.03 5.78 -10.77
C ARG A 15 26.48 5.75 -11.22
N ALA A 16 27.29 6.75 -10.86
CA ALA A 16 28.73 6.77 -11.11
C ALA A 16 29.42 5.57 -10.43
N ALA A 17 29.17 5.35 -9.13
CA ALA A 17 29.67 4.21 -8.37
C ALA A 17 29.32 2.84 -9.00
N SER A 18 28.15 2.73 -9.67
CA SER A 18 27.74 1.50 -10.35
C SER A 18 28.43 1.25 -11.70
N LEU A 19 29.00 2.30 -12.31
CA LEU A 19 29.70 2.26 -13.59
C LEU A 19 31.22 2.18 -13.42
N GLU A 20 31.76 2.61 -12.28
CA GLU A 20 33.17 2.49 -11.97
C GLU A 20 33.59 1.04 -11.67
N LEU A 21 34.72 0.62 -12.27
CA LEU A 21 35.38 -0.66 -11.99
C LEU A 21 36.41 -0.57 -10.86
N ASP A 22 36.92 0.63 -10.58
CA ASP A 22 37.89 0.89 -9.52
C ASP A 22 37.19 0.95 -8.15
N VAL A 23 37.61 0.08 -7.23
CA VAL A 23 36.99 -0.09 -5.92
C VAL A 23 37.21 1.14 -5.02
N ASP A 24 38.37 1.79 -5.12
CA ASP A 24 38.69 2.95 -4.29
C ASP A 24 37.86 4.16 -4.69
N ILE A 25 37.70 4.37 -6.00
CA ILE A 25 36.89 5.45 -6.57
C ILE A 25 35.40 5.21 -6.28
N LYS A 26 34.95 3.95 -6.41
CA LYS A 26 33.59 3.54 -6.08
C LYS A 26 33.25 3.88 -4.63
N GLN A 27 34.14 3.57 -3.68
CA GLN A 27 33.92 3.87 -2.27
C GLN A 27 33.80 5.38 -2.01
N GLN A 28 34.63 6.20 -2.65
CA GLN A 28 34.53 7.67 -2.53
C GLN A 28 33.20 8.23 -3.05
N TYR A 29 32.65 7.65 -4.12
CA TYR A 29 31.34 8.05 -4.61
C TYR A 29 30.20 7.61 -3.71
N GLU A 30 30.30 6.43 -3.09
CA GLU A 30 29.32 5.97 -2.10
C GLU A 30 29.33 6.88 -0.87
N GLU A 31 30.50 7.28 -0.36
CA GLU A 31 30.63 8.23 0.76
C GLU A 31 30.03 9.60 0.42
N LYS A 32 30.30 10.14 -0.77
CA LYS A 32 29.69 11.39 -1.23
C LYS A 32 28.18 11.26 -1.35
N ALA A 33 27.68 10.16 -1.87
CA ALA A 33 26.25 9.89 -1.97
C ALA A 33 25.60 9.88 -0.57
N GLU A 34 26.24 9.27 0.42
CA GLU A 34 25.74 9.22 1.79
C GLU A 34 25.68 10.61 2.45
N GLN A 35 26.68 11.47 2.22
CA GLN A 35 26.66 12.86 2.69
C GLN A 35 25.47 13.64 2.13
N PHE A 36 25.17 13.48 0.85
CA PHE A 36 23.99 14.11 0.23
C PHE A 36 22.68 13.54 0.77
N ASP A 37 22.62 12.25 1.09
CA ASP A 37 21.46 11.62 1.75
C ASP A 37 21.19 12.26 3.11
N ILE A 38 22.23 12.40 3.95
CA ILE A 38 22.12 13.06 5.27
C ILE A 38 21.66 14.50 5.11
N HIS A 39 22.22 15.23 4.15
CA HIS A 39 21.84 16.62 3.91
C HIS A 39 20.39 16.76 3.45
N ALA A 40 19.90 15.85 2.58
CA ALA A 40 18.50 15.82 2.15
C ALA A 40 17.56 15.60 3.33
N ILE A 41 17.92 14.66 4.22
CA ILE A 41 17.16 14.33 5.42
C ILE A 41 17.10 15.52 6.37
N LEU A 42 18.22 16.20 6.60
CA LEU A 42 18.29 17.38 7.47
C LEU A 42 17.42 18.54 6.97
N ILE A 43 17.44 18.83 5.67
CA ILE A 43 16.60 19.88 5.08
C ILE A 43 15.13 19.56 5.31
N ILE A 44 14.71 18.30 5.08
CA ILE A 44 13.31 17.92 5.29
C ILE A 44 12.92 17.96 6.77
N TYR A 45 13.80 17.56 7.69
CA TYR A 45 13.53 17.69 9.11
C TYR A 45 13.37 19.15 9.53
N GLN A 46 14.25 20.03 9.09
CA GLN A 46 14.13 21.46 9.36
C GLN A 46 12.84 22.05 8.76
N CYS A 47 12.45 21.63 7.56
CA CYS A 47 11.17 22.03 6.98
C CYS A 47 9.98 21.52 7.80
N PHE A 48 10.04 20.27 8.27
CA PHE A 48 8.97 19.63 9.04
C PHE A 48 8.80 20.22 10.44
N ASP A 49 9.90 20.55 11.12
CA ASP A 49 9.87 21.17 12.44
C ASP A 49 9.29 22.59 12.38
N ASN A 50 9.47 23.29 11.25
CA ASN A 50 8.90 24.62 11.04
C ASN A 50 7.42 24.56 10.63
N ASP A 51 7.10 23.79 9.57
CA ASP A 51 5.73 23.60 9.08
C ASP A 51 5.58 22.24 8.38
N GLU A 52 4.82 21.37 9.03
CA GLU A 52 4.53 20.03 8.54
C GLU A 52 3.80 20.03 7.19
N ASN A 53 2.85 20.95 6.98
CA ASN A 53 2.07 20.98 5.74
C ASN A 53 2.94 21.44 4.57
N PHE A 54 3.79 22.44 4.80
CA PHE A 54 4.75 22.89 3.82
C PHE A 54 5.73 21.78 3.42
N ALA A 55 6.23 20.99 4.39
CA ALA A 55 7.10 19.85 4.11
C ALA A 55 6.40 18.79 3.25
N ILE A 56 5.11 18.53 3.49
CA ILE A 56 4.31 17.61 2.69
C ILE A 56 4.08 18.16 1.28
N ASP A 57 3.77 19.44 1.13
CA ASP A 57 3.57 20.05 -0.18
C ASP A 57 4.87 20.10 -0.99
N LEU A 58 6.00 20.24 -0.32
CA LEU A 58 7.32 20.11 -0.94
C LEU A 58 7.58 18.69 -1.47
N LEU A 59 7.09 17.65 -0.80
CA LEU A 59 7.16 16.27 -1.29
C LEU A 59 6.23 16.01 -2.49
N LYS A 60 5.15 16.78 -2.61
CA LYS A 60 4.20 16.73 -3.74
C LYS A 60 4.63 17.58 -4.92
N GLN A 61 5.60 18.48 -4.78
CA GLN A 61 6.03 19.33 -5.88
C GLN A 61 6.94 18.58 -6.86
N PRO A 62 6.58 18.52 -8.16
CA PRO A 62 7.44 17.95 -9.17
C PRO A 62 8.68 18.83 -9.36
N ALA A 63 9.84 18.19 -9.51
CA ALA A 63 11.07 18.91 -9.80
C ALA A 63 11.13 19.25 -11.29
N VAL A 64 10.71 20.47 -11.66
CA VAL A 64 10.72 20.95 -13.06
C VAL A 64 12.11 20.83 -13.70
N ALA A 65 13.17 21.06 -12.92
CA ALA A 65 14.55 20.92 -13.37
C ALA A 65 14.94 19.49 -13.78
N PHE A 66 14.11 18.50 -13.45
CA PHE A 66 14.41 17.09 -13.65
C PHE A 66 13.20 16.33 -14.20
N ASN A 67 12.60 16.88 -15.26
CA ASN A 67 11.53 16.24 -16.02
C ASN A 67 10.30 15.91 -15.16
N ASP A 68 9.92 16.84 -14.29
CA ASP A 68 8.75 16.78 -13.41
C ASP A 68 8.67 15.52 -12.51
N ILE A 69 9.83 14.95 -12.18
CA ILE A 69 9.90 13.79 -11.28
C ILE A 69 9.61 14.23 -9.85
N TYR A 70 8.73 13.49 -9.17
CA TYR A 70 8.42 13.72 -7.76
C TYR A 70 9.58 13.24 -6.86
N PRO A 71 9.92 13.97 -5.78
CA PRO A 71 10.99 13.59 -4.85
C PRO A 71 10.86 12.16 -4.31
N LEU A 72 9.63 11.70 -4.02
CA LEU A 72 9.35 10.34 -3.54
C LEU A 72 9.60 9.27 -4.62
N GLN A 73 9.21 9.54 -5.86
CA GLN A 73 9.46 8.63 -6.98
C GLN A 73 10.95 8.50 -7.27
N LEU A 74 11.67 9.63 -7.17
CA LEU A 74 13.11 9.67 -7.28
C LEU A 74 13.74 8.84 -6.17
N ALA A 75 13.41 9.12 -4.90
CA ALA A 75 13.91 8.40 -3.73
C ALA A 75 13.70 6.88 -3.82
N ARG A 76 12.56 6.44 -4.37
CA ARG A 76 12.28 5.03 -4.67
C ARG A 76 13.24 4.48 -5.73
N LYS A 77 13.46 5.20 -6.82
CA LYS A 77 14.33 4.78 -7.93
C LYS A 77 15.80 4.61 -7.50
N ILE A 78 16.26 5.45 -6.58
CA ILE A 78 17.62 5.41 -6.02
C ILE A 78 17.75 4.55 -4.76
N ASN A 79 16.66 3.93 -4.30
CA ASN A 79 16.59 3.10 -3.09
C ASN A 79 17.16 3.80 -1.83
N CYS A 80 16.87 5.11 -1.66
CA CYS A 80 17.26 5.85 -0.46
C CYS A 80 16.40 5.45 0.75
N LYS A 81 16.77 4.32 1.38
CA LYS A 81 16.04 3.76 2.52
C LYS A 81 16.03 4.71 3.73
N SER A 82 17.15 5.38 4.00
CA SER A 82 17.30 6.35 5.11
C SER A 82 16.34 7.53 4.96
N PHE A 83 16.24 8.08 3.75
CA PHE A 83 15.31 9.15 3.42
C PHE A 83 13.85 8.69 3.53
N LEU A 84 13.51 7.52 2.98
CA LEU A 84 12.16 6.97 3.04
C LEU A 84 11.75 6.62 4.48
N ALA A 85 12.69 6.18 5.31
CA ALA A 85 12.49 5.90 6.74
C ALA A 85 12.40 7.18 7.60
N SER A 86 12.60 8.36 7.03
CA SER A 86 12.43 9.63 7.73
C SER A 86 11.02 9.74 8.30
N LYS A 87 10.91 10.27 9.53
CA LYS A 87 9.63 10.44 10.24
C LYS A 87 8.61 11.22 9.40
N CYS A 88 9.06 12.24 8.67
CA CYS A 88 8.21 13.09 7.84
C CYS A 88 7.58 12.29 6.68
N VAL A 89 8.41 11.52 5.98
CA VAL A 89 7.97 10.70 4.84
C VAL A 89 7.06 9.57 5.33
N GLN A 90 7.39 8.92 6.45
CA GLN A 90 6.56 7.87 7.03
C GLN A 90 5.20 8.39 7.49
N LYS A 91 5.14 9.58 8.09
CA LYS A 91 3.87 10.21 8.47
C LYS A 91 3.01 10.56 7.26
N TYR A 92 3.62 11.06 6.19
CA TYR A 92 2.93 11.30 4.92
C TYR A 92 2.40 10.00 4.29
N LEU A 93 3.21 8.95 4.25
CA LEU A 93 2.82 7.64 3.74
C LEU A 93 1.70 7.01 4.57
N ASP A 94 1.75 7.14 5.89
CA ASP A 94 0.69 6.67 6.78
C ASP A 94 -0.63 7.44 6.54
N TYR A 95 -0.56 8.76 6.33
CA TYR A 95 -1.73 9.55 5.96
C TYR A 95 -2.33 9.09 4.62
N GLN A 96 -1.50 8.91 3.59
CA GLN A 96 -1.95 8.40 2.28
C GLN A 96 -2.50 6.97 2.36
N TRP A 97 -1.86 6.13 3.17
CA TRP A 97 -2.28 4.75 3.41
C TRP A 97 -3.63 4.72 4.11
N ASN A 98 -3.83 5.50 5.16
CA ASN A 98 -5.08 5.52 5.91
C ASN A 98 -6.26 6.05 5.09
N ILE A 99 -6.05 7.04 4.22
CA ILE A 99 -7.07 7.49 3.26
C ILE A 99 -7.45 6.35 2.32
N THR A 100 -6.46 5.74 1.67
CA THR A 100 -6.71 4.67 0.69
C THR A 100 -7.36 3.47 1.35
N ARG A 101 -6.88 3.10 2.54
CA ARG A 101 -7.42 2.02 3.38
C ARG A 101 -8.86 2.28 3.78
N PHE A 102 -9.19 3.50 4.20
CA PHE A 102 -10.55 3.85 4.59
C PHE A 102 -11.51 3.67 3.41
N ILE A 103 -11.16 4.20 2.25
CA ILE A 103 -11.97 4.08 1.01
C ILE A 103 -12.14 2.61 0.62
N VAL A 104 -11.06 1.85 0.59
CA VAL A 104 -11.09 0.45 0.13
C VAL A 104 -11.82 -0.45 1.12
N LEU A 105 -11.60 -0.28 2.43
CA LEU A 105 -12.25 -1.10 3.45
C LEU A 105 -13.76 -0.89 3.49
N GLU A 106 -14.25 0.35 3.37
CA GLU A 106 -15.70 0.59 3.34
C GLU A 106 -16.35 -0.06 2.13
N GLN A 107 -15.74 0.09 0.94
CA GLN A 107 -16.27 -0.50 -0.29
C GLN A 107 -16.25 -2.03 -0.23
N LEU A 108 -15.15 -2.63 0.23
CA LEU A 108 -15.05 -4.08 0.40
C LEU A 108 -16.07 -4.61 1.42
N PHE A 109 -16.32 -3.86 2.50
CA PHE A 109 -17.27 -4.28 3.53
C PHE A 109 -18.72 -4.29 3.02
N ILE A 110 -19.10 -3.29 2.22
CA ILE A 110 -20.42 -3.25 1.56
C ILE A 110 -20.57 -4.43 0.60
N VAL A 111 -19.59 -4.66 -0.26
CA VAL A 111 -19.59 -5.78 -1.21
C VAL A 111 -19.68 -7.12 -0.47
N SER A 112 -18.90 -7.30 0.60
CA SER A 112 -18.90 -8.52 1.41
C SER A 112 -20.26 -8.82 2.04
N LYS A 113 -20.95 -7.78 2.53
CA LYS A 113 -22.31 -7.92 3.07
C LYS A 113 -23.31 -8.37 2.01
N ILE A 114 -23.24 -7.81 0.80
CA ILE A 114 -24.12 -8.19 -0.31
C ILE A 114 -23.89 -9.67 -0.67
N PHE A 115 -22.64 -10.10 -0.81
CA PHE A 115 -22.30 -11.50 -1.06
C PHE A 115 -22.85 -12.43 0.04
N LEU A 116 -22.59 -12.10 1.30
CA LEU A 116 -23.08 -12.89 2.44
C LEU A 116 -24.62 -13.01 2.44
N CYS A 117 -25.33 -11.93 2.14
CA CYS A 117 -26.80 -11.95 2.06
C CYS A 117 -27.28 -12.88 0.93
N LEU A 118 -26.64 -12.85 -0.23
CA LEU A 118 -26.98 -13.74 -1.35
C LEU A 118 -26.68 -15.20 -1.02
N ASP A 119 -25.53 -15.49 -0.41
CA ASP A 119 -25.17 -16.84 0.03
C ASP A 119 -26.16 -17.40 1.06
N LEU A 120 -26.60 -16.56 2.00
CA LEU A 120 -27.57 -16.93 3.03
C LEU A 120 -28.96 -17.21 2.44
N ILE A 121 -29.42 -16.39 1.49
CA ILE A 121 -30.69 -16.62 0.77
C ILE A 121 -30.63 -17.94 0.01
N PHE A 122 -29.53 -18.22 -0.70
CA PHE A 122 -29.33 -19.47 -1.43
C PHE A 122 -29.40 -20.68 -0.49
N TRP A 123 -28.71 -20.61 0.66
CA TRP A 123 -28.77 -21.66 1.69
C TRP A 123 -30.17 -21.83 2.28
N TYR A 124 -30.91 -20.75 2.48
CA TYR A 124 -32.26 -20.78 3.02
C TYR A 124 -33.24 -21.47 2.07
N VAL A 125 -33.21 -21.12 0.78
CA VAL A 125 -34.05 -21.78 -0.25
C VAL A 125 -33.75 -23.28 -0.32
N ARG A 126 -32.46 -23.66 -0.34
CA ARG A 126 -32.06 -25.08 -0.34
C ARG A 126 -32.57 -25.83 0.89
N THR A 127 -32.56 -25.17 2.05
CA THR A 127 -33.08 -25.74 3.30
C THR A 127 -34.60 -25.90 3.26
N LEU A 128 -35.32 -24.92 2.69
CA LEU A 128 -36.77 -25.01 2.49
C LEU A 128 -37.16 -26.16 1.53
N GLU A 129 -36.40 -26.37 0.46
CA GLU A 129 -36.63 -27.50 -0.45
C GLU A 129 -36.46 -28.86 0.25
N LEU A 130 -35.47 -28.98 1.14
CA LEU A 130 -35.30 -30.16 2.00
C LEU A 130 -36.52 -30.37 2.91
N PHE A 131 -36.98 -29.32 3.60
CA PHE A 131 -38.18 -29.43 4.44
C PHE A 131 -39.45 -29.75 3.65
N ALA A 132 -39.62 -29.17 2.46
CA ALA A 132 -40.72 -29.47 1.56
C ALA A 132 -40.65 -30.93 1.06
N ALA A 133 -39.45 -31.45 0.82
CA ALA A 133 -39.25 -32.86 0.50
C ALA A 133 -39.63 -33.75 1.69
N PHE A 134 -39.21 -33.45 2.92
CA PHE A 134 -39.65 -34.19 4.11
C PHE A 134 -41.17 -34.15 4.30
N GLY A 135 -41.84 -33.03 4.02
CA GLY A 135 -43.31 -32.95 4.03
C GLY A 135 -43.97 -33.84 2.98
N LYS A 136 -43.42 -33.92 1.77
CA LYS A 136 -43.90 -34.83 0.70
C LYS A 136 -43.56 -36.30 0.94
N LEU A 137 -42.42 -36.58 1.58
CA LEU A 137 -41.96 -37.93 1.92
C LEU A 137 -42.59 -38.46 3.21
N GLY A 138 -43.10 -37.61 4.10
CA GLY A 138 -43.79 -38.01 5.33
C GLY A 138 -44.89 -39.05 5.09
N PRO A 139 -45.89 -38.76 4.23
CA PRO A 139 -46.94 -39.73 3.88
C PRO A 139 -46.39 -41.01 3.22
N LYS A 140 -45.33 -40.90 2.41
CA LYS A 140 -44.72 -42.05 1.72
C LYS A 140 -43.92 -42.94 2.68
N LEU A 141 -43.24 -42.37 3.67
CA LEU A 141 -42.51 -43.10 4.71
C LEU A 141 -43.46 -43.85 5.65
N ILE A 142 -44.58 -43.23 6.02
CA ILE A 142 -45.66 -43.88 6.77
C ILE A 142 -46.23 -45.07 5.98
N MET A 143 -46.38 -44.92 4.66
CA MET A 143 -46.87 -45.98 3.80
C MET A 143 -45.90 -47.17 3.72
N ILE A 144 -44.59 -46.91 3.63
CA ILE A 144 -43.55 -47.96 3.65
C ILE A 144 -43.48 -48.63 5.02
N PHE A 145 -43.58 -47.88 6.11
CA PHE A 145 -43.57 -48.42 7.48
C PHE A 145 -44.75 -49.37 7.71
N ASN A 146 -45.96 -48.98 7.28
CA ASN A 146 -47.13 -49.85 7.38
C ASN A 146 -47.02 -51.12 6.53
N THR A 147 -46.25 -51.12 5.44
CA THR A 147 -46.01 -52.33 4.63
C THR A 147 -44.88 -53.22 5.16
N VAL A 148 -44.00 -52.72 6.04
CA VAL A 148 -42.87 -53.49 6.60
C VAL A 148 -43.15 -54.00 8.03
N SER A 149 -44.12 -53.41 8.74
CA SER A 149 -44.56 -53.87 10.08
C SER A 149 -45.64 -54.97 10.05
N ILE A 150 -45.89 -55.60 8.89
CA ILE A 150 -46.72 -56.81 8.73
C ILE A 150 -45.79 -57.97 8.40
#